data_AF-A0A497R990-F1
#
_entry.id   AF-A0A497R990-F1
#
_cell.length_a   1.000
_cell.length_b   1.000
_cell.length_c   1.000
_cell.angle_alpha   90.00
_cell.angle_beta   90.00
_cell.angle_gamma   90.00
#
_symmetry.space_group_name_H-M   'P 1'
#
loop_
_entity.id
_entity.type
_entity.pdbx_description
1 polymer ?
#
loop_
_entity_poly.entity_id
_entity_poly.type
_entity_poly.pdbx_seq_one_letter_code
_entity_poly.pdbx_strand_id
1 'polypeptide(L)' 'MILTTSRKPSKKTRRLAKVLARFMNWSYLNRGKISFEDLLSMGKLAIIEEVKGNPA' A
#
# COMPACT_ATOMS: atom_id res chain seq x y z
N MET A 1 -10.68 4.52 -3.63
CA MET A 1 -9.33 4.17 -4.13
C MET A 1 -8.68 3.27 -3.10
N ILE A 2 -7.97 2.23 -3.53
CA ILE A 2 -7.28 1.30 -2.64
C ILE A 2 -5.81 1.72 -2.54
N LEU A 3 -5.31 1.83 -1.32
CA LEU A 3 -3.89 2.03 -1.05
C LEU A 3 -3.31 0.75 -0.47
N THR A 4 -2.24 0.25 -1.09
CA THR A 4 -1.46 -0.86 -0.54
C THR A 4 0.03 -0.53 -0.60
N THR A 5 0.85 -1.48 -0.18
CA THR A 5 2.32 -1.35 -0.17
C THR A 5 2.95 -2.41 -1.06
N SER A 6 4.28 -2.32 -1.24
CA SER A 6 5.09 -3.45 -1.69
C SER A 6 4.97 -4.66 -0.73
N ARG A 7 5.42 -5.84 -1.18
CA ARG A 7 5.44 -7.06 -0.35
C ARG A 7 6.45 -6.90 0.78
N LYS A 8 6.08 -7.38 1.97
CA LYS A 8 6.90 -7.32 3.21
C LYS A 8 7.39 -5.90 3.53
N PRO A 9 6.50 -4.88 3.62
CA PRO A 9 6.92 -3.51 3.85
C PRO A 9 7.49 -3.33 5.25
N SER A 10 8.42 -2.40 5.40
CA SER A 10 8.94 -1.95 6.69
C SER A 10 7.84 -1.31 7.57
N LYS A 11 8.13 -1.17 8.87
CA LYS A 11 7.23 -0.52 9.83
C LYS A 11 6.95 0.94 9.45
N LYS A 12 7.95 1.66 8.91
CA LYS A 12 7.83 3.06 8.47
C LYS A 12 6.89 3.20 7.28
N THR A 13 7.08 2.38 6.24
CA THR A 13 6.22 2.34 5.05
C THR A 13 4.78 2.00 5.39
N ARG A 14 4.57 1.00 6.25
CA ARG A 14 3.23 0.64 6.73
C ARG A 14 2.55 1.77 7.50
N ARG A 15 3.32 2.52 8.31
CA ARG A 15 2.80 3.66 9.06
C ARG A 15 2.38 4.79 8.12
N LEU A 16 3.23 5.17 7.17
CA LEU A 16 2.92 6.21 6.19
C LEU A 16 1.67 5.84 5.38
N ALA A 17 1.61 4.62 4.86
CA ALA A 17 0.48 4.17 4.04
C ALA A 17 -0.85 4.28 4.81
N LYS A 18 -0.90 3.85 6.08
CA LYS A 18 -2.12 3.98 6.89
C LYS A 18 -2.52 5.44 7.15
N VAL A 19 -1.56 6.32 7.41
CA VAL A 19 -1.82 7.75 7.65
C VAL A 19 -2.32 8.41 6.36
N LEU A 20 -1.66 8.14 5.23
CA LEU A 20 -2.05 8.69 3.93
C LEU A 20 -3.43 8.20 3.50
N ALA A 21 -3.73 6.91 3.67
CA ALA A 21 -5.05 6.36 3.37
C ALA A 21 -6.13 7.09 4.17
N ARG A 22 -5.92 7.31 5.48
CA ARG A 22 -6.88 8.04 6.31
C ARG A 22 -7.04 9.49 5.88
N PHE A 23 -5.93 10.18 5.58
CA PHE A 23 -5.94 11.56 5.14
C PHE A 23 -6.69 11.75 3.81
N MET A 24 -6.45 10.85 2.85
CA MET A 24 -7.09 10.90 1.54
C MET A 24 -8.49 10.27 1.49
N ASN A 25 -8.99 9.75 2.61
CA ASN A 25 -10.21 8.95 2.69
C ASN A 25 -10.22 7.74 1.73
N TRP A 26 -9.10 7.01 1.68
CA TRP A 26 -8.90 5.79 0.90
C TRP A 26 -8.93 4.54 1.77
N SER A 27 -9.24 3.41 1.15
CA SER A 27 -9.22 2.11 1.82
C SER A 27 -7.81 1.54 1.82
N TYR A 28 -7.24 1.32 3.01
CA TYR A 28 -5.94 0.68 3.16
C TYR A 28 -6.08 -0.86 3.14
N LEU A 29 -5.38 -1.52 2.22
CA LEU A 29 -5.32 -2.97 2.10
C LEU A 29 -3.89 -3.47 2.41
N ASN A 30 -3.77 -4.46 3.29
CA ASN A 30 -2.48 -5.09 3.58
C ASN A 30 -2.04 -5.98 2.40
N ARG A 31 -0.86 -5.74 1.84
CA ARG A 31 -0.40 -6.43 0.62
C ARG A 31 -0.33 -7.95 0.76
N GLY A 32 0.16 -8.45 1.90
CA GLY A 32 0.29 -9.89 2.16
C GLY A 32 1.03 -10.63 1.03
N LYS A 33 0.41 -11.70 0.51
CA LYS A 33 0.86 -12.47 -0.65
C LYS A 33 0.03 -12.21 -1.92
N ILE A 34 -0.89 -11.24 -1.90
CA ILE A 34 -1.80 -10.96 -3.01
C ILE A 34 -0.97 -10.66 -4.27
N SER A 35 -1.38 -11.26 -5.40
CA SER A 35 -0.78 -11.05 -6.72
C SER A 35 -1.01 -9.61 -7.18
N PHE A 36 -0.40 -9.22 -8.30
CA PHE A 36 -0.66 -7.90 -8.85
C PHE A 36 -1.97 -7.89 -9.66
N GLU A 37 -2.27 -8.98 -10.38
CA GLU A 37 -3.54 -9.12 -11.12
C GLU A 37 -4.76 -9.00 -10.20
N ASP A 38 -4.71 -9.65 -9.02
CA ASP A 38 -5.80 -9.58 -8.04
C ASP A 38 -6.00 -8.17 -7.48
N LEU A 39 -4.95 -7.34 -7.42
CA LEU A 39 -5.07 -5.96 -6.93
C LEU A 39 -5.63 -5.03 -7.99
N LEU A 40 -5.25 -5.23 -9.25
CA LEU A 40 -5.75 -4.44 -10.38
C LEU A 40 -7.25 -4.68 -10.60
N SER A 41 -7.72 -5.91 -10.38
CA SER A 41 -9.15 -6.25 -10.50
C SER A 41 -10.03 -5.57 -9.43
N MET A 42 -9.45 -5.10 -8.32
CA MET A 42 -10.17 -4.37 -7.27
C MET A 42 -10.42 -2.88 -7.59
N GLY A 43 -9.92 -2.38 -8.74
CA GLY A 43 -10.18 -1.03 -9.25
C GLY A 43 -9.00 -0.07 -9.09
N LYS A 44 -9.28 1.22 -8.82
CA LYS A 44 -8.24 2.26 -8.73
C LYS A 44 -7.29 1.97 -7.55
N LEU A 45 -6.01 1.76 -7.87
CA LEU A 45 -4.97 1.30 -6.96
C LEU A 45 -3.82 2.30 -6.86
N ALA A 46 -3.36 2.55 -5.65
CA ALA A 46 -2.10 3.22 -5.35
C ALA A 46 -1.21 2.26 -4.55
N ILE A 47 0.08 2.22 -4.88
CA ILE A 47 1.06 1.35 -4.22
C ILE A 47 2.22 2.22 -3.75
N ILE A 48 2.57 2.08 -2.47
CA ILE A 48 3.77 2.69 -1.91
C ILE A 48 4.87 1.64 -1.89
N GLU A 49 5.98 1.94 -2.57
CA GLU A 49 7.17 1.10 -2.54
C GLU A 49 8.11 1.51 -1.42
N GLU A 50 9.20 0.77 -1.27
CA GLU A 50 10.25 1.16 -0.34
C GLU A 50 11.63 0.96 -0.94
N VAL A 51 12.52 1.90 -0.63
CA VAL A 51 13.94 1.83 -0.93
C VAL A 51 14.69 1.92 0.40
N LYS A 52 15.50 0.91 0.70
CA LYS A 52 16.27 0.83 1.96
C LYS A 52 15.40 1.01 3.22
N GLY A 53 14.16 0.50 3.19
CA GLY A 53 13.21 0.57 4.31
C GLY A 53 12.58 1.95 4.53
N ASN A 54 12.73 2.87 3.58
CA ASN A 54 12.01 4.14 3.55
C ASN A 54 10.98 4.13 2.42
N PRO A 55 9.80 4.75 2.60
CA PRO A 55 8.80 4.85 1.54
C PRO A 55 9.35 5.67 0.37
N ALA A 56 9.20 5.17 -0.85
CA ALA A 56 9.63 5.83 -2.08
C ALA A 56 8.61 5.58 -3.21
#